data_AF-A0AAV4IEG2-F1
#
_entry.id   AF-A0AAV4IEG2-F1
#
_cell.length_a   1.000
_cell.length_b   1.000
_cell.length_c   1.000
_cell.angle_alpha   90.00
_cell.angle_beta   90.00
_cell.angle_gamma   90.00
#
_symmetry.space_group_name_H-M   'P 1'
#
loop_
_entity.id
_entity.type
_entity.pdbx_description
1 polymer ?
#
loop_
_entity_poly.entity_id
_entity_poly.type
_entity_poly.pdbx_seq_one_letter_code
_entity_poly.pdbx_strand_id
1 'polypeptide(L)' 'MKIREIALKLEIPKSMVHEIVLDTFGYQKVIARWVPTTLTENHKLQRVEISQRLLLRCQQDNGDEDMTHIGGVGPAEDF' A
#
# COMPACT_ATOMS: atom_id res chain seq x y z
N MET A 1 -19.74 9.23 -6.37
CA MET A 1 -20.44 10.53 -6.43
C MET A 1 -20.29 11.12 -7.82
N LYS A 2 -21.41 11.43 -8.48
CA LYS A 2 -21.42 11.98 -9.85
C LYS A 2 -21.53 13.51 -9.80
N ILE A 3 -20.98 14.22 -10.80
CA ILE A 3 -21.11 15.69 -10.93
C ILE A 3 -22.57 16.15 -10.85
N ARG A 4 -23.51 15.38 -11.43
CA ARG A 4 -24.95 15.68 -11.35
C ARG A 4 -25.51 15.60 -9.92
N GLU A 5 -25.04 14.66 -9.11
CA GLU A 5 -25.49 14.51 -7.72
C GLU A 5 -25.02 15.71 -6.88
N ILE A 6 -23.80 16.19 -7.14
CA ILE A 6 -23.24 17.37 -6.48
C ILE A 6 -24.03 18.62 -6.91
N ALA A 7 -24.28 18.79 -8.21
CA ALA A 7 -25.06 19.90 -8.76
C ALA A 7 -26.46 19.97 -8.14
N LEU A 8 -27.13 18.82 -7.97
CA LEU A 8 -28.44 18.75 -7.32
C LEU A 8 -28.38 19.07 -5.83
N LYS A 9 -27.36 18.59 -5.12
CA LYS A 9 -27.20 18.84 -3.67
C LYS A 9 -26.85 20.30 -3.35
N LEU A 10 -26.13 20.96 -4.26
CA LEU A 10 -25.64 22.33 -4.08
C LEU A 10 -26.47 23.35 -4.86
N GLU A 11 -27.48 22.92 -5.61
CA GLU A 11 -28.34 23.75 -6.47
C GLU A 11 -27.57 24.67 -7.43
N ILE A 12 -26.38 24.23 -7.88
CA ILE A 12 -25.53 24.97 -8.82
C ILE A 12 -25.47 24.29 -10.20
N PRO A 13 -25.19 25.06 -11.27
CA PRO A 13 -25.06 24.50 -12.61
C PRO A 13 -23.98 23.41 -12.69
N LYS A 14 -24.25 22.37 -13.49
CA LYS A 14 -23.33 21.26 -13.72
C LYS A 14 -21.96 21.74 -14.24
N SER A 15 -21.93 22.79 -15.05
CA SER A 15 -20.70 23.39 -15.58
C SER A 15 -19.82 23.97 -14.47
N MET A 16 -20.40 24.71 -13.52
CA MET A 16 -19.69 25.22 -12.35
C MET A 16 -19.12 24.11 -11.49
N VAL A 17 -19.89 23.04 -11.24
CA VAL A 17 -19.36 21.89 -10.48
C VAL A 17 -18.17 21.26 -11.20
N HIS A 18 -18.24 21.14 -12.52
CA HIS A 18 -17.16 20.58 -13.31
C HIS A 18 -15.88 21.42 -13.22
N GLU A 19 -16.00 22.74 -13.40
CA GLU A 19 -14.90 23.70 -13.28
C GLU A 19 -14.27 23.70 -11.89
N ILE A 20 -15.09 23.73 -10.84
CA ILE A 20 -14.59 23.72 -9.46
C ILE A 20 -13.88 22.40 -9.15
N VAL A 21 -14.48 21.26 -9.51
CA VAL A 21 -13.93 19.94 -9.16
C VAL A 21 -12.68 19.61 -9.96
N LEU A 22 -12.69 19.83 -11.27
CA LEU A 22 -11.57 19.46 -12.14
C LEU A 22 -10.48 20.54 -12.18
N ASP A 23 -10.87 21.81 -12.35
CA ASP A 23 -9.92 22.88 -12.66
C ASP A 23 -9.45 23.61 -11.39
N THR A 24 -10.34 23.86 -10.43
CA THR A 24 -9.97 24.56 -9.18
C THR A 24 -9.34 23.61 -8.15
N PHE A 25 -9.96 22.45 -7.92
CA PHE A 25 -9.47 21.47 -6.95
C PHE A 25 -8.53 20.43 -7.54
N GLY A 26 -8.43 20.32 -8.87
CA GLY A 26 -7.56 19.33 -9.52
C GLY A 26 -8.00 17.89 -9.29
N TYR A 27 -9.25 17.64 -8.88
CA TYR A 27 -9.73 16.29 -8.65
C TYR A 27 -9.95 15.57 -9.98
N GLN A 28 -9.62 14.29 -9.99
CA GLN A 28 -9.82 13.44 -11.15
C GLN A 28 -10.72 12.28 -10.81
N LYS A 29 -11.41 11.78 -11.82
CA LYS A 29 -12.20 10.56 -11.69
C LYS A 29 -11.24 9.37 -11.50
N VAL A 30 -11.21 8.83 -10.30
CA VAL A 30 -10.52 7.57 -10.01
C VAL A 30 -11.47 6.38 -10.21
N ILE A 31 -10.94 5.27 -10.71
CA ILE A 31 -11.63 4.00 -10.78
C ILE A 31 -11.19 3.16 -9.57
N ALA A 32 -12.13 2.48 -8.91
CA ALA A 32 -11.80 1.56 -7.83
C ALA A 32 -10.90 0.43 -8.36
N ARG A 33 -9.82 0.13 -7.65
CA ARG A 33 -8.98 -1.02 -7.96
C ARG A 33 -9.71 -2.31 -7.56
N TRP A 34 -9.58 -3.35 -8.39
CA TRP A 34 -10.05 -4.68 -8.04
C TRP A 34 -9.21 -5.25 -6.89
N VAL A 35 -9.87 -5.82 -5.89
CA VAL A 35 -9.22 -6.46 -4.73
C VAL A 35 -9.85 -7.84 -4.54
N PRO A 36 -9.06 -8.90 -4.27
CA PRO A 36 -9.57 -10.28 -4.22
C PRO A 36 -10.66 -10.55 -3.19
N THR A 37 -10.68 -9.83 -2.06
CA THR A 37 -11.65 -10.09 -0.99
C THR A 37 -11.86 -8.88 -0.08
N THR A 38 -13.06 -8.78 0.49
CA THR A 38 -13.39 -7.80 1.52
C THR A 38 -12.86 -8.29 2.87
N LEU A 39 -12.06 -7.46 3.54
CA LEU A 39 -11.48 -7.80 4.84
C LEU A 39 -12.46 -7.49 5.97
N THR A 40 -12.62 -8.46 6.88
CA THR A 40 -13.25 -8.22 8.18
C THR A 40 -12.31 -7.40 9.07
N GLU A 41 -12.83 -6.80 10.14
CA GLU A 41 -11.98 -6.09 11.12
C GLU A 41 -10.89 -7.00 11.68
N ASN A 42 -11.22 -8.26 11.99
CA ASN A 42 -10.23 -9.23 12.45
C ASN A 42 -9.12 -9.47 11.41
N HIS A 43 -9.46 -9.62 10.12
CA HIS A 43 -8.46 -9.77 9.06
C HIS A 43 -7.54 -8.55 8.94
N LYS A 44 -8.07 -7.33 9.14
CA LYS A 44 -7.25 -6.11 9.11
C LYS A 44 -6.27 -6.08 10.28
N LEU A 45 -6.74 -6.39 11.49
CA LEU A 45 -5.90 -6.44 12.69
C LEU A 45 -4.75 -7.44 12.53
N GLN A 46 -5.07 -8.67 12.12
CA GLN A 46 -4.06 -9.71 11.87
C GLN A 46 -3.04 -9.29 10.80
N ARG A 47 -3.49 -8.65 9.72
CA ARG A 47 -2.59 -8.17 8.66
C ARG A 47 -1.63 -7.09 9.16
N VAL A 48 -2.12 -6.15 9.97
CA VAL A 48 -1.28 -5.10 10.56
C VAL A 48 -0.25 -5.72 11.50
N GLU A 49 -0.68 -6.60 12.40
CA GLU A 49 0.20 -7.28 13.36
C GLU A 49 1.31 -8.07 12.66
N ILE A 50 0.94 -8.90 11.68
CA ILE A 50 1.91 -9.70 10.92
C ILE A 50 2.87 -8.79 10.14
N SER A 51 2.35 -7.74 9.48
CA SER A 51 3.19 -6.82 8.71
C SER A 51 4.17 -6.06 9.60
N GLN A 52 3.75 -5.61 10.77
CA GLN A 52 4.62 -4.94 11.74
C GLN A 52 5.72 -5.86 12.25
N ARG A 53 5.38 -7.11 12.61
CA ARG A 53 6.36 -8.11 13.04
C ARG A 53 7.39 -8.40 11.96
N LEU A 54 6.94 -8.57 10.71
CA LEU A 54 7.84 -8.82 9.58
C LEU A 54 8.71 -7.60 9.24
N LEU A 55 8.16 -6.39 9.35
CA LEU A 55 8.90 -5.16 9.16
C LEU A 55 10.02 -5.01 10.20
N LEU A 56 9.71 -5.25 11.48
CA LEU A 56 10.69 -5.19 12.57
C LEU A 56 11.82 -6.20 12.34
N ARG A 57 11.46 -7.43 11.96
CA ARG A 57 12.46 -8.45 11.62
C ARG A 57 13.35 -8.02 10.46
N CYS A 58 12.76 -7.50 9.37
CA CYS A 58 13.54 -7.01 8.24
C CYS A 58 14.48 -5.85 8.63
N GLN A 59 14.06 -4.97 9.55
CA GLN A 59 14.90 -3.88 10.04
C GLN A 59 16.05 -4.37 10.93
N GLN A 60 15.86 -5.46 11.68
CA GLN A 60 16.89 -6.08 12.51
C GLN A 60 17.86 -6.92 11.65
N ASP A 61 17.34 -7.64 10.66
CA ASP A 61 18.12 -8.47 9.73
C ASP A 61 18.98 -7.60 8.77
N ASN A 62 18.69 -6.31 8.59
CA ASN A 62 19.55 -5.34 7.89
C ASN A 62 20.87 -5.02 8.65
N GLY A 63 21.09 -5.62 9.82
CA GLY A 63 22.30 -5.46 10.63
C GLY A 63 23.40 -6.50 10.39
N ASP A 64 23.16 -7.56 9.62
CA ASP A 64 24.12 -8.64 9.43
C ASP A 64 24.56 -8.75 7.95
N GLU A 65 25.24 -7.71 7.47
CA GLU A 65 26.29 -7.91 6.47
C GLU A 65 27.52 -8.52 7.17
N ASP A 66 27.43 -9.79 7.58
CA ASP A 66 28.61 -10.64 7.77
C ASP A 66 28.56 -11.80 6.76
N MET A 67 28.63 -11.43 5.49
CA MET A 67 28.96 -12.34 4.38
C MET A 67 30.48 -12.38 4.19
N THR A 68 31.26 -12.59 5.26
CA THR A 68 32.72 -12.68 5.17
C THR A 68 33.39 -13.96 5.69
N HIS A 69 32.67 -14.98 6.17
CA HIS A 69 33.32 -16.18 6.72
C HIS A 69 32.74 -17.56 6.36
N ILE A 70 32.23 -17.76 5.13
CA ILE A 70 31.96 -19.12 4.60
C ILE A 70 32.86 -19.51 3.41
N GLY A 71 34.07 -18.96 3.36
CA GLY A 71 35.14 -19.34 2.43
C GLY A 71 36.28 -20.12 3.12
N GLY A 72 35.97 -20.98 4.09
CA GLY A 72 36.95 -21.86 4.72
C GLY A 72 37.04 -23.18 3.96
N VAL A 73 38.04 -23.31 3.08
CA VAL A 73 38.49 -24.60 2.54
C VAL A 73 38.82 -25.52 3.71
N GLY A 74 38.00 -26.53 3.96
CA GLY A 74 38.37 -27.65 4.83
C GLY A 74 39.33 -28.57 4.08
N PRO A 75 40.42 -29.06 4.71
CA PRO A 75 41.32 -29.97 4.04
C PRO A 75 40.58 -31.29 3.76
N ALA A 76 40.87 -31.87 2.60
CA ALA A 76 40.50 -33.24 2.32
C ALA A 76 41.21 -34.14 3.34
N GLU A 77 40.43 -34.81 4.19
CA GLU A 77 40.92 -35.94 4.97
C GLU A 77 40.26 -37.20 4.42
N ASP A 78 41.11 -38.02 3.82
CA ASP A 78 40.87 -39.40 3.42
C ASP A 78 40.34 -40.22 4.61
N PHE A 79 39.28 -41.01 4.39
CA PHE A 79 39.11 -42.44 4.76
C PHE A 79 37.70 -42.92 4.42
#